data_AF-A0A9E0WPI0-F1
#
_entry.id   AF-A0A9E0WPI0-F1
#
_cell.length_a   1.000
_cell.length_b   1.000
_cell.length_c   1.000
_cell.angle_alpha   90.00
_cell.angle_beta   90.00
_cell.angle_gamma   90.00
#
_symmetry.space_group_name_H-M   'P 1'
#
loop_
_entity.id
_entity.type
_entity.pdbx_description
1 polymer ?
#
loop_
_entity_poly.entity_id
_entity_poly.type
_entity_poly.pdbx_seq_one_letter_code
_entity_poly.pdbx_strand_id
1 'polypeptide(L)'
;MTIHRLHSIKKEFPVILEQSKGIISIACRKAGIERKTYYNWCSKDWEFAAKCDDVLELAADMVEYALLQKIDKGDTTAMIFYLKTKCKHRGYTERIERVQATQPKS
;
A
#
# COMPACT_ATOMS: atom_id res chain seq x y z
N MET A 1 -6.64 31.73 1.61
CA MET A 1 -7.03 30.61 0.71
C MET A 1 -8.55 30.50 0.71
N THR A 2 -9.21 30.78 -0.41
CA THR A 2 -10.68 30.83 -0.53
C THR A 2 -11.28 29.42 -0.47
N ILE A 3 -12.40 29.24 0.26
CA ILE A 3 -13.09 27.95 0.47
C ILE A 3 -13.38 27.22 -0.86
N HIS A 4 -13.75 27.95 -1.91
CA HIS A 4 -13.98 27.42 -3.25
C HIS A 4 -12.79 26.63 -3.83
N ARG A 5 -11.56 27.09 -3.57
CA ARG A 5 -10.35 26.42 -4.09
C ARG A 5 -10.15 25.05 -3.46
N LEU A 6 -10.38 24.93 -2.14
CA LEU A 6 -10.23 23.66 -1.44
C LEU A 6 -11.28 22.63 -1.87
N HIS A 7 -12.50 23.08 -2.17
CA HIS A 7 -13.54 22.21 -2.70
C HIS A 7 -13.18 21.65 -4.08
N SER A 8 -12.68 22.49 -4.99
CA SER A 8 -12.20 22.04 -6.31
C SER A 8 -11.06 21.03 -6.19
N ILE A 9 -10.06 21.34 -5.36
CA ILE A 9 -8.91 20.45 -5.13
C ILE A 9 -9.39 19.11 -4.58
N LYS A 10 -10.31 19.10 -3.62
CA LYS A 10 -10.85 17.85 -3.05
C LYS A 10 -11.48 16.98 -4.14
N LYS A 11 -12.24 17.58 -5.07
CA LYS A 11 -12.88 16.85 -6.18
C LYS A 11 -11.86 16.24 -7.15
N GLU A 12 -10.77 16.94 -7.42
CA GLU A 12 -9.71 16.52 -8.34
C GLU A 12 -8.66 15.61 -7.69
N PHE A 13 -8.61 15.57 -6.35
CA PHE A 13 -7.55 14.87 -5.62
C PHE A 13 -7.42 13.38 -5.95
N PRO A 14 -8.49 12.57 -6.12
CA PRO A 14 -8.34 11.16 -6.50
C PRO A 14 -7.58 10.97 -7.83
N VAL A 15 -7.81 11.86 -8.80
CA VAL A 15 -7.09 11.84 -10.08
C VAL A 15 -5.61 12.20 -9.88
N ILE A 16 -5.33 13.20 -9.04
CA ILE A 16 -3.94 13.58 -8.68
C ILE A 16 -3.24 12.43 -7.95
N LEU A 17 -3.98 11.69 -7.11
CA LEU A 17 -3.48 10.53 -6.38
C LEU A 17 -3.13 9.38 -7.33
N GLU A 18 -3.98 9.10 -8.31
CA GLU A 18 -3.74 8.09 -9.35
C GLU A 18 -2.49 8.43 -10.17
N GLN A 19 -2.37 9.68 -10.64
CA GLN A 19 -1.17 10.20 -11.33
C GLN A 19 0.09 10.18 -10.44
N SER A 20 -0.08 10.03 -9.14
CA SER A 20 1.00 9.90 -8.16
C SER A 20 1.23 8.46 -7.73
N LYS A 21 0.63 7.49 -8.44
CA LYS A 21 0.74 6.05 -8.18
C LYS A 21 0.33 5.68 -6.75
N GLY A 22 -0.71 6.33 -6.22
CA GLY A 22 -1.17 6.13 -4.85
C GLY A 22 -0.30 6.78 -3.77
N ILE A 23 0.78 7.48 -4.13
CA ILE A 23 1.67 8.10 -3.14
C ILE A 23 1.07 9.42 -2.62
N ILE A 24 0.40 9.35 -1.47
CA ILE A 24 -0.28 10.48 -0.81
C ILE A 24 0.63 11.71 -0.67
N SER A 25 1.90 11.52 -0.26
CA SER A 25 2.83 12.64 -0.07
C SER A 25 3.15 13.41 -1.35
N ILE A 26 3.21 12.71 -2.49
CA ILE A 26 3.42 13.31 -3.81
C ILE A 26 2.13 13.98 -4.26
N ALA A 27 0.99 13.32 -4.09
CA ALA A 27 -0.32 13.86 -4.44
C ALA A 27 -0.62 15.18 -3.69
N CYS A 28 -0.39 15.21 -2.37
CA CYS A 28 -0.52 16.42 -1.55
C CYS A 28 0.38 17.56 -2.04
N ARG A 29 1.64 17.24 -2.40
CA ARG A 29 2.58 18.25 -2.94
C ARG A 29 2.09 18.82 -4.28
N LYS A 30 1.62 17.95 -5.19
CA LYS A 30 1.06 18.36 -6.49
C LYS A 30 -0.21 19.20 -6.34
N ALA A 31 -1.09 18.81 -5.43
CA ALA A 31 -2.33 19.52 -5.12
C ALA A 31 -2.11 20.82 -4.32
N GLY A 32 -0.90 21.06 -3.81
CA GLY A 32 -0.57 22.21 -2.98
C GLY A 32 -1.33 22.23 -1.64
N ILE A 33 -1.48 21.05 -1.02
CA ILE A 33 -2.12 20.87 0.28
C ILE A 33 -1.22 20.09 1.25
N GLU A 34 -1.50 20.22 2.54
CA GLU A 34 -0.86 19.37 3.56
C GLU A 34 -1.52 17.99 3.65
N ARG A 35 -0.76 16.97 4.06
CA ARG A 35 -1.30 15.63 4.35
C ARG A 35 -2.43 15.66 5.38
N LYS A 36 -2.35 16.57 6.36
CA LYS A 36 -3.41 16.78 7.35
C LYS A 36 -4.76 17.13 6.69
N THR A 37 -4.75 17.93 5.63
CA THR A 37 -5.95 18.28 4.87
C THR A 37 -6.57 17.05 4.22
N TYR A 38 -5.75 16.18 3.61
CA TYR A 38 -6.21 14.91 3.04
C TYR A 38 -6.90 14.04 4.10
N TYR A 39 -6.24 13.77 5.23
CA TYR A 39 -6.82 12.93 6.28
C TYR A 39 -8.09 13.54 6.90
N ASN A 40 -8.14 14.87 7.02
CA ASN A 40 -9.35 15.58 7.45
C ASN A 40 -10.51 15.44 6.45
N TRP A 41 -10.22 15.31 5.15
CA TRP A 41 -11.24 15.05 4.16
C TRP A 41 -11.73 13.61 4.24
N CYS A 42 -10.83 12.64 4.37
CA CYS A 42 -11.19 11.23 4.55
C CYS A 42 -12.06 11.00 5.79
N SER A 43 -11.79 11.70 6.91
CA SER A 43 -12.57 11.52 8.14
C SER A 43 -13.96 12.17 8.10
N LYS A 44 -14.18 13.15 7.22
CA LYS A 44 -15.44 13.92 7.13
C LYS A 44 -16.31 13.53 5.95
N ASP A 45 -15.75 12.84 4.96
CA ASP A 45 -16.41 12.50 3.71
C ASP A 45 -15.98 11.10 3.29
N TRP A 46 -16.89 10.15 3.54
CA TRP A 46 -16.66 8.74 3.28
C TRP A 46 -16.63 8.42 1.77
N GLU A 47 -17.36 9.17 0.93
CA GLU A 47 -17.33 8.97 -0.53
C GLU A 47 -15.98 9.40 -1.10
N PHE A 48 -15.42 10.48 -0.58
CA PHE A 48 -14.06 10.90 -0.92
C PHE A 48 -13.03 9.87 -0.47
N ALA A 49 -13.18 9.34 0.75
CA ALA A 49 -12.28 8.31 1.27
C ALA A 49 -12.31 7.05 0.39
N ALA A 50 -13.51 6.54 0.08
CA ALA A 50 -13.68 5.35 -0.76
C ALA A 50 -13.01 5.51 -2.13
N LYS A 51 -13.18 6.66 -2.80
CA LYS A 51 -12.52 6.93 -4.10
C LYS A 51 -10.99 6.96 -3.98
N CYS A 52 -10.45 7.44 -2.86
CA CYS A 52 -9.01 7.43 -2.66
C CYS A 52 -8.52 6.00 -2.38
N ASP A 53 -9.26 5.23 -1.59
CA ASP A 53 -8.95 3.84 -1.29
C ASP A 53 -8.97 2.97 -2.55
N ASP A 54 -9.94 3.15 -3.45
CA ASP A 54 -9.97 2.46 -4.76
C ASP A 54 -8.68 2.70 -5.58
N VAL A 55 -8.16 3.93 -5.55
CA VAL A 55 -6.91 4.29 -6.22
C VAL A 55 -5.70 3.64 -5.52
N LEU A 56 -5.73 3.49 -4.20
CA LEU A 56 -4.67 2.83 -3.44
C LEU A 56 -4.66 1.32 -3.69
N GLU A 57 -5.83 0.69 -3.78
CA GLU A 57 -5.95 -0.73 -4.16
C GLU A 57 -5.44 -0.97 -5.58
N LEU A 58 -5.80 -0.10 -6.54
CA LEU A 58 -5.25 -0.17 -7.89
C LEU A 58 -3.72 -0.02 -7.90
N ALA A 59 -3.16 0.83 -7.02
CA ALA A 59 -1.71 0.95 -6.88
C ALA A 59 -1.07 -0.33 -6.32
N ALA A 60 -1.74 -1.01 -5.39
CA ALA A 60 -1.30 -2.32 -4.89
C ALA A 60 -1.32 -3.37 -6.00
N ASP A 61 -2.40 -3.45 -6.78
CA ASP A 61 -2.54 -4.36 -7.93
C ASP A 61 -1.41 -4.17 -8.95
N MET A 62 -1.04 -2.91 -9.24
CA MET A 62 0.10 -2.62 -10.12
C MET A 62 1.43 -3.16 -9.59
N VAL A 63 1.64 -3.11 -8.27
CA VAL A 63 2.83 -3.68 -7.63
C VAL A 63 2.80 -5.20 -7.68
N GLU A 64 1.63 -5.81 -7.44
CA GLU A 64 1.44 -7.26 -7.58
C GLU A 64 1.73 -7.73 -9.00
N TYR A 65 1.22 -7.02 -10.00
CA TYR A 65 1.52 -7.31 -11.41
C TYR A 65 3.02 -7.20 -11.70
N ALA A 66 3.68 -6.12 -11.25
CA ALA A 66 5.11 -5.96 -11.43
C ALA A 66 5.94 -7.06 -10.74
N LEU A 67 5.49 -7.53 -9.56
CA LEU A 67 6.09 -8.66 -8.86
C LEU A 67 5.96 -9.95 -9.67
N LEU A 68 4.78 -10.23 -10.23
CA LEU A 68 4.56 -11.39 -11.10
C LEU A 68 5.45 -11.33 -12.36
N GLN A 69 5.58 -10.16 -12.98
CA GLN A 69 6.49 -9.97 -14.13
C GLN A 69 7.96 -10.23 -13.79
N LYS A 70 8.37 -10.00 -12.53
CA LYS A 70 9.72 -10.35 -12.05
C LYS A 70 9.87 -11.87 -11.86
N ILE A 71 8.83 -12.51 -11.34
CA ILE A 71 8.76 -13.97 -11.19
C ILE A 71 8.88 -14.66 -12.55
N ASP A 72 8.14 -14.20 -13.57
CA ASP A 72 8.22 -14.74 -14.94
C ASP A 72 9.64 -14.66 -15.54
N LYS A 73 10.44 -13.68 -15.08
CA LYS A 73 11.83 -13.48 -15.50
C LYS A 73 12.86 -14.25 -14.67
N GLY A 74 12.41 -15.11 -13.75
CA GLY A 74 13.32 -15.93 -12.94
C GLY A 74 13.85 -15.26 -11.68
N ASP A 75 13.25 -14.17 -11.20
CA ASP A 75 13.68 -13.51 -9.96
C ASP A 75 13.34 -14.38 -8.74
N THR A 76 14.34 -15.12 -8.25
CA THR A 76 14.20 -16.04 -7.11
C THR A 76 13.73 -15.35 -5.83
N THR A 77 14.17 -14.11 -5.59
CA THR A 77 13.77 -13.37 -4.38
C THR A 77 12.29 -12.98 -4.45
N ALA A 78 11.81 -12.53 -5.61
CA ALA A 78 10.39 -12.26 -5.85
C ALA A 78 9.53 -13.53 -5.68
N MET A 79 9.99 -14.67 -6.19
CA MET A 79 9.31 -15.97 -6.03
C MET A 79 9.19 -16.36 -4.56
N ILE A 80 10.31 -16.33 -3.81
CA ILE A 80 10.33 -16.65 -2.37
C ILE A 80 9.39 -15.72 -1.61
N PHE A 81 9.46 -14.41 -1.89
CA PHE A 81 8.59 -13.42 -1.24
C PHE A 81 7.11 -13.70 -1.50
N TYR A 82 6.73 -13.97 -2.76
CA TYR A 82 5.35 -14.28 -3.12
C TYR A 82 4.85 -15.55 -2.43
N LEU A 83 5.66 -16.62 -2.41
CA LEU A 83 5.31 -17.86 -1.72
C LEU A 83 5.11 -17.65 -0.21
N LYS A 84 6.01 -16.90 0.44
CA LYS A 84 5.95 -16.58 1.87
C LYS A 84 4.76 -15.69 2.24
N THR A 85 4.20 -14.93 1.30
CA THR A 85 3.13 -13.96 1.57
C THR A 85 1.76 -14.46 1.13
N LYS A 86 1.59 -14.83 -0.15
CA LYS A 86 0.30 -15.25 -0.74
C LYS A 86 0.06 -16.76 -0.65
N CYS A 87 1.11 -17.58 -0.54
CA CYS A 87 0.98 -19.05 -0.47
C CYS A 87 1.18 -19.64 0.95
N LYS A 88 1.01 -18.85 2.02
CA LYS A 88 1.11 -19.33 3.42
C LYS A 88 0.24 -20.55 3.70
N HIS A 89 -0.97 -20.59 3.13
CA HIS A 89 -1.91 -21.70 3.25
C HIS A 89 -1.37 -23.03 2.68
N ARG A 90 -0.32 -23.00 1.85
CA ARG A 90 0.38 -24.18 1.32
C ARG A 90 1.58 -24.61 2.15
N GLY A 91 1.82 -23.97 3.31
CA GLY A 91 2.93 -24.31 4.20
C GLY A 91 4.21 -23.50 4.01
N TYR A 92 4.22 -22.48 3.14
CA TYR A 92 5.38 -21.58 2.94
C TYR A 92 5.53 -20.54 4.07
N THR A 93 5.39 -20.95 5.33
CA THR A 93 5.67 -20.10 6.49
C THR A 93 7.06 -20.43 7.04
N GLU A 94 7.73 -19.44 7.63
CA GLU A 94 8.97 -19.69 8.34
C GLU A 94 8.69 -20.44 9.64
N ARG A 95 9.30 -21.62 9.79
CA ARG A 95 9.25 -22.40 11.03
C ARG A 95 10.44 -21.98 11.89
N ILE A 96 10.15 -21.45 13.08
CA ILE A 96 11.19 -21.19 14.09
C ILE A 96 11.36 -22.46 14.91
N GLU A 97 12.50 -23.15 14.74
CA GLU A 97 12.86 -24.27 15.61
C GLU A 97 13.45 -23.72 16.92
N ARG A 98 12.72 -23.89 18.02
CA ARG A 98 13.23 -23.57 19.36
C ARG A 98 14.04 -24.77 19.85
N VAL A 99 15.36 -24.65 19.84
CA VAL A 99 16.24 -25.63 20.50
C VAL A 99 16.01 -25.52 22.01
N GLN A 100 15.35 -26.51 22.61
CA GLN A 100 15.28 -26.60 24.07
C GLN A 100 16.66 -26.99 24.58
N ALA A 101 17.32 -26.09 25.31
CA ALA A 101 18.55 -26.42 26.01
C ALA A 101 18.21 -27.46 27.10
N THR A 102 18.59 -28.71 26.87
CA THR A 102 18.54 -29.74 27.91
C THR A 102 19.49 -29.34 29.02
N GLN A 103 18.94 -29.04 30.20
CA GLN A 103 19.72 -28.76 31.40
C GLN A 103 20.59 -29.99 31.73
N PRO A 104 21.89 -29.83 32.03
CA PRO A 104 22.73 -30.94 32.45
C PRO A 104 22.17 -31.50 33.77
N LYS A 105 21.90 -32.80 33.80
CA LYS A 105 21.53 -33.51 35.03
C LYS A 105 22.71 -33.42 36.01
N SER A 106 22.48 -32.82 37.18
CA SER A 106 23.39 -32.86 38.33
C SER A 106 23.51 -34.27 38.90
#